data_AF-A0AAV0IMC5-F1
#
_entry.id   AF-A0AAV0IMC5-F1
#
_cell.length_a   1.000
_cell.length_b   1.000
_cell.length_c   1.000
_cell.angle_alpha   90.00
_cell.angle_beta   90.00
_cell.angle_gamma   90.00
#
_symmetry.space_group_name_H-M   'P 1'
#
loop_
_entity.id
_entity.type
_entity.pdbx_description
1 polymer ?
#
loop_
_entity_poly.entity_id
_entity_poly.type
_entity_poly.pdbx_seq_one_letter_code
_entity_poly.pdbx_strand_id
1 'polypeptide(L)' 'MVEERAIAVDELEDAGEVFCTGTAVGVAPVGTITYQGKR' A
#
# COMPACT_ATOMS: atom_id res chain seq x y z
N MET A 1 9.69 14.13 5.13
CA MET A 1 8.61 15.01 4.62
C MET A 1 7.42 14.12 4.31
N VAL A 2 6.19 14.61 4.53
CA VAL A 2 4.95 13.85 4.35
C VAL A 2 4.11 14.59 3.32
N GLU A 3 3.55 13.86 2.36
CA GLU A 3 2.77 14.40 1.26
C GLU A 3 1.50 13.56 1.08
N GLU A 4 0.37 14.23 0.89
CA GLU A 4 -0.87 13.58 0.44
C GLU A 4 -0.98 13.72 -1.08
N ARG A 5 -1.02 12.60 -1.78
CA ARG A 5 -1.16 12.57 -3.24
C ARG A 5 -1.71 11.24 -3.71
N ALA A 6 -2.19 11.20 -4.94
CA ALA A 6 -2.45 9.94 -5.62
C ALA A 6 -1.13 9.19 -5.86
N ILE A 7 -1.18 7.87 -5.65
CA ILE A 7 -0.07 6.95 -5.91
C ILE A 7 -0.48 6.03 -7.06
N ALA A 8 0.36 5.92 -8.09
CA ALA A 8 0.14 4.99 -9.18
C ALA A 8 0.44 3.56 -8.72
N VAL A 9 -0.21 2.56 -9.32
CA VAL A 9 0.04 1.15 -8.95
C VAL A 9 1.49 0.75 -9.23
N ASP A 10 2.07 1.23 -10.33
CA ASP A 10 3.48 0.95 -10.67
C ASP A 10 4.46 1.48 -9.61
N GLU A 11 4.14 2.60 -8.96
CA GLU A 11 4.96 3.12 -7.85
C GLU A 11 4.80 2.29 -6.57
N LEU A 12 3.61 1.70 -6.37
CA LEU A 12 3.34 0.83 -5.24
C LEU A 12 4.12 -0.49 -5.31
N GLU A 13 4.43 -0.98 -6.53
CA GLU A 13 5.24 -2.19 -6.74
C GLU A 13 6.67 -2.02 -6.20
N ASP A 14 7.23 -0.80 -6.27
CA ASP A 14 8.59 -0.48 -5.81
C ASP A 14 8.64 0.00 -4.34
N ALA A 15 7.49 0.08 -3.66
CA ALA A 15 7.43 0.58 -2.29
C ALA A 15 8.11 -0.37 -1.30
N GLY A 16 8.94 0.18 -0.41
CA GLY A 16 9.61 -0.61 0.63
C GLY A 16 8.65 -1.18 1.68
N GLU A 17 7.57 -0.47 2.00
CA GLU A 17 6.53 -0.91 2.93
C GLU A 17 5.17 -0.30 2.56
N VAL A 18 4.10 -1.10 2.73
CA VAL A 18 2.72 -0.66 2.55
C VAL A 18 1.89 -1.17 3.73
N PHE A 19 1.06 -0.30 4.30
CA PHE A 19 0.16 -0.64 5.39
C PHE A 19 -1.18 0.07 5.27
N CYS A 20 -2.19 -0.54 5.84
CA CYS A 20 -3.51 0.05 6.03
C CYS A 20 -3.61 0.61 7.45
N THR A 21 -4.38 1.68 7.63
CA THR A 21 -4.76 2.18 8.95
C THR A 21 -6.26 2.05 9.16
N GLY A 22 -6.70 1.78 10.39
CA GLY A 22 -8.12 1.77 10.72
C GLY A 22 -8.39 1.49 12.19
N THR A 23 -9.57 1.88 12.68
CA THR A 23 -9.93 1.80 14.11
C THR A 23 -9.79 0.40 14.71
N ALA A 24 -10.11 -0.64 13.94
CA ALA A 24 -10.08 -2.02 14.42
C ALA A 24 -8.66 -2.57 14.64
N VAL A 25 -7.65 -2.02 13.96
CA VAL A 25 -6.30 -2.62 13.89
C VAL A 25 -5.16 -1.63 14.11
N GLY A 26 -5.41 -0.32 14.12
CA GLY A 26 -4.38 0.72 14.16
C GLY A 26 -3.59 0.79 12.87
N VAL A 27 -2.65 -0.15 12.69
CA VAL A 27 -1.80 -0.34 11.51
C VAL A 27 -1.77 -1.83 11.15
N ALA A 28 -1.97 -2.16 9.88
CA ALA A 28 -1.88 -3.53 9.37
C ALA A 28 -0.99 -3.58 8.12
N PRO A 29 0.09 -4.40 8.09
CA PRO A 29 0.93 -4.53 6.92
C PRO A 29 0.18 -5.23 5.78
N VAL A 30 0.44 -4.79 4.55
CA VAL A 30 -0.15 -5.40 3.34
C VAL A 30 0.83 -6.45 2.81
N GLY A 31 0.41 -7.73 2.82
CA GLY A 31 1.28 -8.84 2.43
C GLY A 31 1.34 -9.14 0.93
N THR A 32 0.24 -8.93 0.18
CA THR A 32 0.18 -9.17 -1.27
C THR A 32 -0.85 -8.26 -1.90
N ILE A 33 -0.60 -7.81 -3.13
CA ILE A 33 -1.53 -6.98 -3.92
C ILE A 33 -1.72 -7.67 -5.26
N THR A 34 -2.95 -8.13 -5.55
CA THR A 34 -3.24 -8.73 -6.85
C THR A 34 -3.74 -7.68 -7.82
N TYR A 35 -3.01 -7.45 -8.92
CA TYR A 35 -3.35 -6.47 -9.95
C TYR A 35 -3.06 -7.03 -11.35
N GLN A 36 -4.03 -6.91 -12.27
CA GLN A 36 -3.94 -7.46 -13.63
C GLN A 36 -3.49 -8.94 -13.69
N GLY A 37 -3.91 -9.76 -12.71
CA GLY A 37 -3.55 -11.17 -12.62
C GLY A 37 -2.12 -11.44 -12.09
N LYS A 38 -1.35 -10.40 -11.78
CA LYS A 38 -0.08 -10.49 -11.03
C LYS A 38 -0.37 -10.38 -9.54
N ARG A 39 0.39 -11.09 -8.71
CA ARG A 39 0.17 -11.18 -7.25
C ARG A 39 1.37 -10.64 -6.49
#